data_AF-A0A915LP77-F1
#
_entry.id   AF-A0A915LP77-F1
#
_cell.length_a   1.000
_cell.length_b   1.000
_cell.length_c   1.000
_cell.angle_alpha   90.00
_cell.angle_beta   90.00
_cell.angle_gamma   90.00
#
_symmetry.space_group_name_H-M   'P 1'
#
loop_
_entity.id
_entity.type
_entity.pdbx_description
1 polymer ?
#
loop_
_entity_poly.entity_id
_entity_poly.type
_entity_poly.pdbx_seq_one_letter_code
_entity_poly.pdbx_strand_id
1 'polypeptide(L)'
;MEPKEIDSRLINNCLRGLIFFNGLELNGKCAHHEAIFNAFTDLKRERSVQCQYKILNYGDEFFKRNNSKKTPPNDSISIKSKPRGIIKYNWQYKYLDERPALIVLFIDLDWDSELWLQQKNECESRLNVLRQSIGQLETKLALVLIQKAKTTVDDSIATEKAIEICQFCKISTRQFYVFPLLTDKNATAECIVRLEIAFYQIAQEAYQAYFKKIRARSVPNNDQQVLLRQQFKLAFISELREDRHSSLRYYKQAYQIAADLEMLELFIYELINIAGFLNYKICELNFILNSPLEALNQFRKHSSNFFNRQMGNYPSKELAIIEFELWKSQQLLISPQQNRLFADLFNFAVSNGVAAYASQNPGRFLEEAASHLKKANSLIRQLKTKNAQQQRQPCSINLDLNAPTIYFGHRPWLNNETILAEMKGNLQLVEHAAKICLEQNIQENYSQSIQLFSAAIGQFKRYHCKRFATLSYLNIAEEYICFKQFGNSLQ
;
A
#
# COMPACT_ATOMS: atom_id res chain seq x y z
N MET A 1 -11.29 -9.27 -14.47
CA MET A 1 -12.52 -8.67 -13.91
C MET A 1 -12.65 -8.83 -12.42
N GLU A 2 -11.82 -9.67 -11.80
CA GLU A 2 -11.67 -9.64 -10.35
C GLU A 2 -11.20 -8.24 -9.94
N PRO A 3 -11.87 -7.58 -8.99
CA PRO A 3 -11.38 -6.31 -8.51
C PRO A 3 -9.94 -6.46 -8.02
N LYS A 4 -9.10 -5.49 -8.39
CA LYS A 4 -7.65 -5.55 -8.15
C LYS A 4 -7.43 -5.68 -6.65
N GLU A 5 -6.70 -6.72 -6.25
CA GLU A 5 -6.33 -6.96 -4.86
C GLU A 5 -5.59 -5.73 -4.32
N ILE A 6 -5.83 -5.43 -3.04
CA ILE A 6 -5.00 -4.48 -2.32
C ILE A 6 -3.61 -5.11 -2.22
N ASP A 7 -2.59 -4.44 -2.76
CA ASP A 7 -1.20 -4.89 -2.68
C ASP A 7 -0.85 -5.19 -1.22
N SER A 8 -0.26 -6.36 -1.00
CA SER A 8 0.11 -6.86 0.33
C SER A 8 1.04 -5.90 1.09
N ARG A 9 1.79 -5.05 0.38
CA ARG A 9 2.63 -4.01 0.98
C ARG A 9 1.85 -2.86 1.60
N LEU A 10 0.58 -2.70 1.23
CA LEU A 10 -0.34 -1.71 1.80
C LEU A 10 -1.20 -2.31 2.93
N ILE A 11 -1.06 -3.61 3.21
CA ILE A 11 -1.77 -4.38 4.25
C ILE A 11 -0.83 -4.51 5.46
N ASN A 12 -1.35 -4.28 6.68
CA ASN A 12 -0.83 -4.56 8.04
C ASN A 12 0.69 -4.50 8.31
N ASN A 13 1.15 -3.66 9.26
CA ASN A 13 2.49 -3.66 9.89
C ASN A 13 3.72 -3.75 8.93
N CYS A 14 3.47 -3.60 7.63
CA CYS A 14 4.47 -3.64 6.57
C CYS A 14 4.84 -2.24 6.10
N LEU A 15 4.09 -1.20 6.48
CA LEU A 15 4.45 0.18 6.19
C LEU A 15 5.63 0.56 7.06
N ARG A 16 6.81 0.36 6.49
CA ARG A 16 8.08 0.66 7.12
C ARG A 16 8.63 1.97 6.60
N GLY A 17 9.20 2.77 7.48
CA GLY A 17 9.88 3.99 7.07
C GLY A 17 11.07 3.66 6.17
N LEU A 18 11.11 4.22 4.96
CA LEU A 18 12.19 3.95 4.01
C LEU A 18 13.44 4.78 4.37
N ILE A 19 14.57 4.10 4.56
CA ILE A 19 15.87 4.69 4.87
C ILE A 19 16.90 4.17 3.87
N PHE A 20 17.66 5.08 3.28
CA PHE A 20 18.73 4.73 2.35
C PHE A 20 20.09 4.84 3.01
N PHE A 21 20.95 3.86 2.77
CA PHE A 21 22.34 3.89 3.18
C PHE A 21 23.23 4.15 1.96
N ASN A 22 24.18 5.06 2.12
CA ASN A 22 25.18 5.38 1.11
C ASN A 22 26.58 5.28 1.73
N GLY A 23 27.59 4.95 0.94
CA GLY A 23 28.98 4.84 1.40
C GLY A 23 29.39 3.46 1.93
N LEU A 24 28.45 2.51 2.09
CA LEU A 24 28.76 1.12 2.40
C LEU A 24 29.03 0.32 1.13
N GLU A 25 30.16 -0.39 1.08
CA GLU A 25 30.54 -1.24 -0.05
C GLU A 25 30.19 -2.72 0.20
N LEU A 26 29.23 -3.26 -0.55
CA LEU A 26 28.81 -4.66 -0.42
C LEU A 26 29.52 -5.66 -1.35
N ASN A 27 30.49 -5.21 -2.14
CA ASN A 27 31.12 -6.04 -3.19
C ASN A 27 32.17 -7.03 -2.65
N GLY A 28 32.08 -7.43 -1.37
CA GLY A 28 33.03 -8.31 -0.69
C GLY A 28 34.40 -7.71 -0.36
N LYS A 29 34.69 -6.48 -0.78
CA LYS A 29 35.97 -5.79 -0.52
C LYS A 29 36.12 -5.33 0.94
N CYS A 30 35.02 -4.90 1.56
CA CYS A 30 34.99 -4.45 2.96
C CYS A 30 34.00 -5.30 3.77
N ALA A 31 34.49 -6.38 4.39
CA ALA A 31 33.66 -7.31 5.16
C ALA A 31 32.86 -6.64 6.30
N HIS A 32 33.40 -5.56 6.88
CA HIS A 32 32.73 -4.82 7.95
C HIS A 32 31.55 -3.98 7.44
N HIS A 33 31.59 -3.44 6.21
CA HIS A 33 30.45 -2.74 5.61
C HIS A 33 29.25 -3.67 5.40
N GLU A 34 29.53 -4.88 4.91
CA GLU A 34 28.52 -5.92 4.75
C GLU A 34 27.95 -6.36 6.11
N ALA A 35 28.81 -6.52 7.12
CA ALA A 35 28.37 -6.84 8.48
C ALA A 35 27.45 -5.76 9.07
N ILE A 36 27.78 -4.48 8.89
CA ILE A 36 26.94 -3.35 9.34
C ILE A 36 25.59 -3.38 8.63
N PHE A 37 25.57 -3.49 7.29
CA PHE A 37 24.32 -3.51 6.54
C PHE A 37 23.45 -4.72 6.91
N ASN A 38 24.05 -5.90 7.00
CA ASN A 38 23.37 -7.12 7.44
C ASN A 38 22.84 -6.98 8.86
N ALA A 39 23.54 -6.23 9.73
CA ALA A 39 23.06 -5.93 11.06
C ALA A 39 21.81 -5.02 11.05
N PHE A 40 21.54 -4.21 10.03
CA PHE A 40 20.28 -3.46 9.91
C PHE A 40 19.18 -4.23 9.16
N THR A 41 19.55 -5.19 8.30
CA THR A 41 18.58 -5.94 7.47
C THR A 41 18.17 -7.29 8.05
N ASP A 42 18.85 -7.79 9.08
CA ASP A 42 18.50 -9.04 9.76
C ASP A 42 17.05 -9.03 10.27
N LEU A 43 16.22 -9.87 9.67
CA LEU A 43 14.79 -9.99 9.94
C LEU A 43 14.49 -10.84 11.18
N LYS A 44 15.49 -11.53 11.76
CA LYS A 44 15.29 -12.42 12.91
C LYS A 44 15.27 -11.69 14.25
N ARG A 45 15.71 -10.42 14.30
CA ARG A 45 15.67 -9.61 15.52
C ARG A 45 14.27 -9.05 15.77
N GLU A 46 13.79 -9.16 17.00
CA GLU A 46 12.65 -8.39 17.48
C GLU A 46 13.01 -6.91 17.41
N ARG A 47 12.40 -6.18 16.49
CA ARG A 47 12.69 -4.75 16.29
C ARG A 47 11.70 -3.92 17.09
N SER A 48 12.24 -2.98 17.86
CA SER A 48 11.44 -1.93 18.49
C SER A 48 10.81 -0.98 17.46
N VAL A 49 11.32 -0.95 16.22
CA VAL A 49 10.98 0.05 15.22
C VAL A 49 10.85 -0.54 13.81
N GLN A 50 9.82 -0.10 13.07
CA GLN A 50 9.51 -0.60 11.73
C GLN A 50 10.14 0.27 10.62
N CYS A 51 11.43 0.06 10.34
CA CYS A 51 12.15 0.71 9.23
C CYS A 51 12.58 -0.30 8.14
N GLN A 52 12.64 0.17 6.90
CA GLN A 52 13.16 -0.57 5.75
C GLN A 52 14.43 0.11 5.26
N TYR A 53 15.50 -0.67 5.17
CA TYR A 53 16.82 -0.20 4.74
C TYR A 53 17.09 -0.67 3.31
N LYS A 54 17.52 0.25 2.44
CA LYS A 54 18.02 -0.04 1.09
C LYS A 54 19.35 0.66 0.87
N ILE A 55 20.22 0.08 0.05
CA ILE A 55 21.45 0.75 -0.35
C ILE A 55 21.17 1.67 -1.53
N LEU A 56 21.79 2.83 -1.48
CA LEU A 56 21.81 3.82 -2.52
C LEU A 56 23.20 3.85 -3.15
N ASN A 57 23.30 3.37 -4.39
CA ASN A 57 24.53 3.36 -5.17
C ASN A 57 24.60 4.58 -6.10
N TYR A 58 25.83 5.00 -6.43
CA TYR A 58 26.04 6.03 -7.44
C TYR A 58 25.48 5.58 -8.79
N GLY A 59 24.62 6.40 -9.39
CA GLY A 59 23.97 6.10 -10.68
C GLY A 59 22.54 5.56 -10.58
N ASP A 60 22.04 5.30 -9.37
CA ASP A 60 20.65 4.92 -9.13
C ASP A 60 19.67 5.98 -9.66
N GLU A 61 18.45 5.56 -10.01
CA GLU A 61 17.41 6.45 -10.54
C GLU A 61 17.11 7.65 -9.64
N PHE A 62 17.32 7.51 -8.32
CA PHE A 62 17.19 8.58 -7.34
C PHE A 62 17.99 9.83 -7.75
N PHE A 63 19.22 9.65 -8.22
CA PHE A 63 20.11 10.73 -8.68
C PHE A 63 19.66 11.33 -10.02
N LYS A 64 19.02 10.53 -10.89
CA LYS A 64 18.59 10.95 -12.24
C LYS A 64 17.29 11.76 -12.23
N ARG A 65 16.37 11.43 -11.32
CA ARG A 65 14.98 11.94 -11.33
C ARG A 65 14.82 13.38 -10.85
N ASN A 66 15.80 13.91 -10.11
CA ASN A 66 15.78 15.29 -9.64
C ASN A 66 16.58 16.25 -10.53
N ASN A 67 17.51 15.73 -11.33
CA ASN A 67 18.19 16.49 -12.39
C ASN A 67 17.28 16.75 -13.61
N SER A 68 16.28 15.90 -13.84
CA SER A 68 15.38 16.00 -15.01
C SER A 68 14.15 16.88 -14.82
N LYS A 69 13.93 17.46 -13.62
CA LYS A 69 12.85 18.45 -13.42
C LYS A 69 13.30 19.82 -13.90
N LYS A 70 13.49 19.97 -15.21
CA LYS A 70 12.91 21.14 -15.86
C LYS A 70 11.42 21.09 -15.52
N THR A 71 10.91 22.16 -14.94
CA THR A 71 9.48 22.41 -14.77
C THR A 71 8.73 21.79 -15.95
N PRO A 72 7.68 20.97 -15.75
CA PRO A 72 6.82 20.69 -16.88
C PRO A 72 6.41 22.06 -17.45
N PRO A 73 6.40 22.24 -18.78
CA PRO A 73 5.87 23.46 -19.37
C PRO A 73 4.48 23.69 -18.77
N ASN A 74 4.07 24.95 -18.66
CA ASN A 74 2.78 25.41 -18.14
C ASN A 74 1.57 24.72 -18.81
N ASP A 75 1.36 23.43 -18.54
CA ASP A 75 0.22 22.61 -18.97
C ASP A 75 -0.91 22.69 -17.93
N SER A 76 -0.99 23.82 -17.22
CA SER A 76 -2.11 24.14 -16.34
C SER A 76 -3.41 24.37 -17.13
N ILE A 77 -3.33 24.41 -18.47
CA ILE A 77 -4.47 24.65 -19.38
C ILE A 77 -4.84 23.41 -20.20
N SER A 78 -3.89 22.56 -20.61
CA SER A 78 -4.16 21.36 -21.43
C SER A 78 -4.62 20.13 -20.63
N ILE A 79 -4.34 20.08 -19.32
CA ILE A 79 -4.77 18.98 -18.42
C ILE A 79 -6.19 19.19 -17.85
N LYS A 80 -6.91 20.24 -18.28
CA LYS A 80 -8.29 20.52 -17.80
C LYS A 80 -9.37 19.66 -18.47
N SER A 81 -9.07 19.00 -19.60
CA SER A 81 -10.05 18.25 -20.39
C SER A 81 -10.01 16.72 -20.23
N LYS A 82 -8.99 16.14 -19.58
CA LYS A 82 -8.96 14.68 -19.31
C LYS A 82 -9.65 14.38 -17.98
N PRO A 83 -10.55 13.37 -17.90
CA PRO A 83 -11.13 12.98 -16.63
C PRO A 83 -10.03 12.51 -15.68
N ARG A 84 -9.86 13.25 -14.58
CA ARG A 84 -8.83 12.99 -13.57
C ARG A 84 -9.38 11.95 -12.60
N GLY A 85 -8.72 10.82 -12.46
CA GLY A 85 -9.03 9.90 -11.37
C GLY A 85 -8.75 10.53 -9.99
N ILE A 86 -9.30 9.91 -8.95
CA ILE A 86 -9.28 10.39 -7.58
C ILE A 86 -7.90 10.14 -6.95
N ILE A 87 -7.39 8.92 -6.92
CA ILE A 87 -6.10 8.59 -6.26
C ILE A 87 -5.14 7.96 -7.26
N LYS A 88 -3.92 8.49 -7.39
CA LYS A 88 -2.88 7.90 -8.25
C LYS A 88 -2.33 6.63 -7.60
N TYR A 89 -2.28 5.53 -8.34
CA TYR A 89 -1.83 4.23 -7.86
C TYR A 89 -0.40 4.29 -7.31
N ASN A 90 0.53 4.86 -8.07
CA ASN A 90 1.94 4.99 -7.68
C ASN A 90 2.22 6.03 -6.57
N TRP A 91 1.21 6.70 -6.01
CA TRP A 91 1.49 7.76 -5.02
C TRP A 91 1.97 7.21 -3.68
N GLN A 92 1.40 6.11 -3.20
CA GLN A 92 1.80 5.49 -1.93
C GLN A 92 3.18 4.82 -2.04
N TYR A 93 3.38 4.02 -3.09
CA TYR A 93 4.65 3.30 -3.33
C TYR A 93 5.86 4.22 -3.46
N LYS A 94 5.68 5.48 -3.87
CA LYS A 94 6.75 6.48 -3.85
C LYS A 94 7.44 6.59 -2.50
N TYR A 95 6.70 6.49 -1.40
CA TYR A 95 7.25 6.61 -0.05
C TYR A 95 7.75 5.28 0.52
N LEU A 96 7.43 4.17 -0.15
CA LEU A 96 7.88 2.82 0.24
C LEU A 96 9.12 2.38 -0.54
N ASP A 97 9.26 2.83 -1.79
CA ASP A 97 10.32 2.34 -2.68
C ASP A 97 11.28 3.41 -3.18
N GLU A 98 10.82 4.64 -3.41
CA GLU A 98 11.56 5.63 -4.19
C GLU A 98 12.06 6.84 -3.38
N ARG A 99 11.34 7.23 -2.33
CA ARG A 99 11.55 8.47 -1.58
C ARG A 99 11.85 8.15 -0.13
N PRO A 100 13.13 8.06 0.24
CA PRO A 100 13.50 7.79 1.62
C PRO A 100 13.10 8.97 2.51
N ALA A 101 12.75 8.67 3.76
CA ALA A 101 12.60 9.67 4.80
C ALA A 101 13.98 10.18 5.26
N LEU A 102 14.98 9.30 5.26
CA LEU A 102 16.35 9.57 5.68
C LEU A 102 17.36 8.91 4.73
N ILE A 103 18.41 9.64 4.35
CA ILE A 103 19.61 9.06 3.76
C ILE A 103 20.75 9.16 4.79
N VAL A 104 21.35 8.02 5.11
CA VAL A 104 22.48 7.91 6.02
C VAL A 104 23.75 7.67 5.20
N LEU A 105 24.70 8.59 5.31
CA LEU A 105 26.02 8.46 4.72
C LEU A 105 26.97 7.83 5.74
N PHE A 106 27.52 6.67 5.40
CA PHE A 106 28.58 6.01 6.16
C PHE A 106 29.94 6.37 5.57
N ILE A 107 30.89 6.72 6.42
CA ILE A 107 32.27 7.05 6.02
C ILE A 107 33.24 6.44 7.02
N ASP A 108 34.22 5.71 6.51
CA ASP A 108 35.37 5.26 7.31
C ASP A 108 36.27 6.45 7.61
N LEU A 109 36.25 6.93 8.85
CA LEU A 109 37.03 8.09 9.28
C LEU A 109 37.39 7.99 10.76
N ASP A 110 38.66 7.67 11.02
CA ASP A 110 39.22 7.71 12.36
C ASP A 110 39.61 9.15 12.75
N TRP A 111 39.45 9.49 14.03
CA TRP A 111 39.85 10.80 14.56
C TRP A 111 41.35 11.10 14.39
N ASP A 112 42.18 10.06 14.33
CA ASP A 112 43.65 10.16 14.21
C ASP A 112 44.18 10.12 12.77
N SER A 113 43.29 10.27 11.78
CA SER A 113 43.72 10.22 10.38
C SER A 113 44.71 11.35 10.04
N GLU A 114 45.87 10.98 9.49
CA GLU A 114 46.87 11.92 8.95
C GLU A 114 46.30 12.77 7.80
N LEU A 115 45.28 12.26 7.10
CA LEU A 115 44.61 12.92 5.99
C LEU A 115 43.27 13.56 6.40
N TRP A 116 43.13 13.94 7.68
CA TRP A 116 41.91 14.53 8.26
C TRP A 116 41.25 15.59 7.36
N LEU A 117 42.05 16.56 6.89
CA LEU A 117 41.53 17.67 6.08
C LEU A 117 40.98 17.21 4.72
N GLN A 118 41.65 16.26 4.07
CA GLN A 118 41.22 15.73 2.77
C GLN A 118 39.94 14.91 2.92
N GLN A 119 39.90 14.00 3.91
CA GLN A 119 38.73 13.18 4.18
C GLN A 119 37.52 14.01 4.62
N LYS A 120 37.75 15.06 5.41
CA LYS A 120 36.72 16.04 5.77
C LYS A 120 36.13 16.76 4.54
N ASN A 121 36.98 17.16 3.59
CA ASN A 121 36.53 17.75 2.33
C ASN A 121 35.74 16.75 1.47
N GLU A 122 36.16 15.50 1.45
CA GLU A 122 35.44 14.44 0.77
C GLU A 122 34.06 14.19 1.39
N CYS A 123 33.95 14.17 2.72
CA CYS A 123 32.68 14.05 3.44
C CYS A 123 31.69 15.13 3.00
N GLU A 124 32.14 16.39 2.98
CA GLU A 124 31.32 17.54 2.60
C GLU A 124 30.88 17.46 1.13
N SER A 125 31.79 17.09 0.24
CA SER A 125 31.51 16.92 -1.18
C SER A 125 30.45 15.83 -1.43
N ARG A 126 30.61 14.65 -0.80
CA ARG A 126 29.62 13.55 -0.89
C ARG A 126 28.25 13.96 -0.34
N LEU A 127 28.22 14.66 0.80
CA LEU A 127 26.97 15.19 1.36
C LEU A 127 26.33 16.24 0.46
N ASN A 128 27.11 17.10 -0.19
CA ASN A 128 26.58 18.09 -1.12
C ASN A 128 25.96 17.46 -2.36
N VAL A 129 26.56 16.40 -2.91
CA VAL A 129 25.94 15.61 -3.99
C VAL A 129 24.59 15.04 -3.54
N LEU A 130 24.51 14.49 -2.32
CA LEU A 130 23.25 13.99 -1.77
C LEU A 130 22.21 15.11 -1.56
N ARG A 131 22.61 16.29 -1.05
CA ARG A 131 21.73 17.46 -0.90
C ARG A 131 21.15 17.93 -2.22
N GLN A 132 22.00 18.08 -3.24
CA GLN A 132 21.57 18.47 -4.58
C GLN A 132 20.58 17.44 -5.15
N SER A 133 20.86 16.16 -4.91
CA SER A 133 20.01 15.06 -5.35
C SER A 133 18.68 15.01 -4.61
N ILE A 134 18.60 15.40 -3.33
CA ILE A 134 17.33 15.51 -2.59
C ILE A 134 16.46 16.66 -3.13
N GLY A 135 17.07 17.80 -3.44
CA GLY A 135 16.38 18.96 -3.98
C GLY A 135 15.27 19.49 -3.06
N GLN A 136 14.01 19.45 -3.53
CA GLN A 136 12.83 19.97 -2.81
C GLN A 136 12.07 18.89 -2.00
N LEU A 137 12.65 17.70 -1.85
CA LEU A 137 12.08 16.65 -1.03
C LEU A 137 12.33 16.95 0.46
N GLU A 138 11.45 16.46 1.34
CA GLU A 138 11.59 16.66 2.79
C GLU A 138 12.52 15.61 3.44
N THR A 139 13.22 14.83 2.62
CA THR A 139 14.17 13.80 3.03
C THR A 139 15.31 14.41 3.84
N LYS A 140 15.63 13.78 4.97
CA LYS A 140 16.70 14.20 5.87
C LYS A 140 18.01 13.51 5.51
N LEU A 141 19.12 14.08 6.00
CA LEU A 141 20.46 13.52 5.90
C LEU A 141 21.00 13.23 7.30
N ALA A 142 21.71 12.13 7.44
CA ALA A 142 22.54 11.83 8.60
C ALA A 142 23.92 11.35 8.16
N LEU A 143 24.92 11.59 9.00
CA LEU A 143 26.30 11.16 8.82
C LEU A 143 26.67 10.19 9.94
N VAL A 144 27.22 9.04 9.56
CA VAL A 144 27.76 8.05 10.48
C VAL A 144 29.24 7.85 10.17
N LEU A 145 30.11 8.16 11.12
CA LEU A 145 31.53 7.84 11.00
C LEU A 145 31.78 6.44 11.54
N ILE A 146 32.38 5.58 10.72
CA ILE A 146 32.82 4.25 11.12
C ILE A 146 34.25 4.41 11.66
N GLN A 147 34.46 3.96 12.90
CA GLN A 147 35.73 4.11 13.61
C GLN A 147 36.26 2.78 14.08
N LYS A 148 37.58 2.63 14.16
CA LYS A 148 38.20 1.44 14.75
C LYS A 148 37.86 1.33 16.26
N ALA A 149 37.74 0.10 16.77
CA ALA A 149 37.31 -0.21 18.15
C ALA A 149 38.11 0.48 19.27
N LYS A 150 39.37 0.86 19.00
CA LYS A 150 40.25 1.55 19.95
C LYS A 150 40.64 2.88 19.34
N THR A 151 39.84 3.92 19.58
CA THR A 151 40.27 5.30 19.34
C THR A 151 41.30 5.65 20.41
N THR A 152 42.52 5.97 20.00
CA THR A 152 43.63 6.38 20.88
C THR A 152 43.51 7.82 21.38
N VAL A 153 42.41 8.49 21.02
CA VAL A 153 42.19 9.92 21.23
C VAL A 153 41.42 10.18 22.51
N ASP A 154 41.83 11.21 23.24
CA ASP A 154 41.05 11.74 24.35
C ASP A 154 39.65 12.21 23.90
N ASP A 155 38.64 11.94 24.72
CA ASP A 155 37.23 12.27 24.45
C ASP A 155 37.00 13.76 24.16
N SER A 156 37.83 14.64 24.74
CA SER A 156 37.79 16.08 24.50
C SER A 156 38.10 16.44 23.04
N ILE A 157 39.15 15.83 22.46
CA ILE A 157 39.58 16.10 21.09
C ILE A 157 38.58 15.48 20.10
N ALA A 158 38.05 14.30 20.41
CA ALA A 158 37.00 13.67 19.61
C ALA A 158 35.72 14.55 19.56
N THR A 159 35.36 15.17 20.67
CA THR A 159 34.20 16.09 20.75
C THR A 159 34.43 17.35 19.91
N GLU A 160 35.62 17.95 19.98
CA GLU A 160 35.97 19.13 19.18
C GLU A 160 35.92 18.82 17.68
N LYS A 161 36.52 17.70 17.26
CA LYS A 161 36.50 17.25 15.87
C LYS A 161 35.08 16.88 15.38
N ALA A 162 34.23 16.32 16.23
CA ALA A 162 32.83 16.06 15.91
C ALA A 162 32.06 17.36 15.62
N ILE A 163 32.27 18.40 16.44
CA ILE A 163 31.67 19.72 16.22
C ILE A 163 32.21 20.34 14.92
N GLU A 164 33.51 20.23 14.69
CA GLU A 164 34.18 20.72 13.48
C GLU A 164 33.58 20.11 12.21
N ILE A 165 33.39 18.78 12.18
CA ILE A 165 32.73 18.08 11.06
C ILE A 165 31.28 18.51 10.92
N CYS A 166 30.51 18.59 12.01
CA CYS A 166 29.11 19.00 11.95
C CYS A 166 28.94 20.39 11.34
N GLN A 167 29.76 21.35 11.77
CA GLN A 167 29.76 22.72 11.26
C GLN A 167 30.17 22.77 9.79
N PHE A 168 31.27 22.11 9.44
CA PHE A 168 31.79 22.11 8.07
C PHE A 168 30.84 21.43 7.09
N CYS A 169 30.35 20.25 7.47
CA CYS A 169 29.42 19.49 6.68
C CYS A 169 28.00 20.08 6.71
N LYS A 170 27.69 21.09 7.54
CA LYS A 170 26.34 21.67 7.72
C LYS A 170 25.29 20.63 8.13
N ILE A 171 25.63 19.79 9.10
CA ILE A 171 24.77 18.76 9.69
C ILE A 171 24.53 19.08 11.16
N SER A 172 23.30 18.87 11.65
CA SER A 172 23.00 19.04 13.08
C SER A 172 23.67 17.95 13.90
N THR A 173 24.03 18.24 15.15
CA THR A 173 24.54 17.22 16.09
C THR A 173 23.59 16.04 16.28
N ARG A 174 22.27 16.25 16.08
CA ARG A 174 21.26 15.16 16.10
C ARG A 174 21.28 14.24 14.89
N GLN A 175 22.01 14.62 13.83
CA GLN A 175 22.11 13.89 12.57
C GLN A 175 23.52 13.32 12.37
N PHE A 176 24.38 13.44 13.38
CA PHE A 176 25.74 12.96 13.37
C PHE A 176 25.90 11.84 14.39
N TYR A 177 26.51 10.73 13.97
CA TYR A 177 26.74 9.57 14.81
C TYR A 177 28.11 8.96 14.56
N VAL A 178 28.59 8.21 15.54
CA VAL A 178 29.84 7.45 15.47
C VAL A 178 29.50 5.99 15.69
N PHE A 179 29.97 5.13 14.78
CA PHE A 179 29.82 3.69 14.84
C PHE A 179 31.20 3.04 15.08
N PRO A 180 31.48 2.53 16.29
CA PRO A 180 32.71 1.83 16.57
C PRO A 180 32.66 0.39 15.99
N LEU A 181 33.73 -0.01 15.31
CA LEU A 181 33.98 -1.38 14.83
C LEU A 181 34.36 -2.28 16.00
N LEU A 182 33.37 -2.65 16.80
CA LEU A 182 33.55 -3.50 17.98
C LEU A 182 33.79 -4.96 17.58
N THR A 183 34.68 -5.65 18.30
CA THR A 183 34.90 -7.10 18.17
C THR A 183 33.81 -7.91 18.87
N ASP A 184 33.14 -7.34 19.88
CA ASP A 184 32.05 -7.97 20.60
C ASP A 184 30.70 -7.76 19.88
N LYS A 185 30.08 -8.88 19.48
CA LYS A 185 28.80 -8.92 18.76
C LYS A 185 27.66 -8.29 19.56
N ASN A 186 27.67 -8.41 20.89
CA ASN A 186 26.59 -7.88 21.73
C ASN A 186 26.63 -6.35 21.75
N ALA A 187 27.82 -5.78 21.97
CA ALA A 187 28.01 -4.34 21.97
C ALA A 187 27.75 -3.71 20.58
N THR A 188 28.08 -4.42 19.49
CA THR A 188 27.66 -4.02 18.14
C THR A 188 26.14 -3.98 18.00
N ALA A 189 25.44 -5.01 18.46
CA ALA A 189 23.98 -5.07 18.39
C ALA A 189 23.31 -3.92 19.16
N GLU A 190 23.80 -3.57 20.35
CA GLU A 190 23.31 -2.41 21.11
C GLU A 190 23.53 -1.07 20.39
N CYS A 191 24.69 -0.90 19.74
CA CYS A 191 24.96 0.29 18.93
C CYS A 191 23.99 0.40 17.74
N ILE A 192 23.72 -0.73 17.06
CA ILE A 192 22.75 -0.79 15.96
C ILE A 192 21.36 -0.39 16.46
N VAL A 193 20.88 -0.95 17.59
CA VAL A 193 19.56 -0.60 18.14
C VAL A 193 19.46 0.90 18.45
N ARG A 194 20.50 1.50 19.04
CA ARG A 194 20.54 2.96 19.29
C ARG A 194 20.45 3.76 17.99
N LEU A 195 21.18 3.37 16.96
CA LEU A 195 21.12 4.01 15.64
C LEU A 195 19.74 3.82 14.98
N GLU A 196 19.12 2.64 15.08
CA GLU A 196 17.79 2.40 14.52
C GLU A 196 16.74 3.34 15.12
N ILE A 197 16.74 3.51 16.45
CA ILE A 197 15.85 4.43 17.15
C ILE A 197 16.10 5.86 16.68
N ALA A 198 17.37 6.28 16.59
CA ALA A 198 17.74 7.63 16.23
C ALA A 198 17.38 7.95 14.75
N PHE A 199 17.64 7.01 13.83
CA PHE A 199 17.27 7.13 12.43
C PHE A 199 15.76 7.20 12.24
N TYR A 200 15.00 6.42 13.01
CA TYR A 200 13.55 6.50 13.00
C TYR A 200 13.04 7.85 13.47
N GLN A 201 13.58 8.42 14.56
CA GLN A 201 13.18 9.75 15.01
C GLN A 201 13.40 10.81 13.92
N ILE A 202 14.52 10.77 13.21
CA ILE A 202 14.78 11.68 12.09
C ILE A 202 13.80 11.41 10.92
N ALA A 203 13.50 10.15 10.63
CA ALA A 203 12.50 9.80 9.62
C ALA A 203 11.11 10.34 9.98
N GLN A 204 10.74 10.33 11.26
CA GLN A 204 9.48 10.91 11.75
C GLN A 204 9.40 12.42 11.51
N GLU A 205 10.50 13.16 11.67
CA GLU A 205 10.59 14.58 11.33
C GLU A 205 10.37 14.83 9.82
N ALA A 206 10.92 13.97 8.96
CA ALA A 206 10.72 14.03 7.51
C ALA A 206 9.23 13.87 7.15
N TYR A 207 8.58 12.85 7.71
CA TYR A 207 7.15 12.63 7.49
C TYR A 207 6.29 13.75 8.05
N GLN A 208 6.67 14.36 9.17
CA GLN A 208 5.97 15.52 9.72
C GLN A 208 6.08 16.74 8.78
N ALA A 209 7.21 16.94 8.12
CA ALA A 209 7.35 17.98 7.10
C ALA A 209 6.49 17.68 5.86
N TYR A 210 6.46 16.43 5.38
CA TYR A 210 5.55 16.02 4.31
C TYR A 210 4.08 16.25 4.68
N PHE A 211 3.69 15.91 5.90
CA PHE A 211 2.34 16.12 6.42
C PHE A 211 1.93 17.60 6.37
N LYS A 212 2.77 18.49 6.92
CA LYS A 212 2.55 19.94 6.90
C LYS A 212 2.41 20.46 5.46
N LYS A 213 3.27 20.01 4.54
CA LYS A 213 3.24 20.39 3.12
C LYS A 213 1.99 19.94 2.39
N ILE A 214 1.41 18.79 2.74
CA ILE A 214 0.14 18.33 2.16
C ILE A 214 -1.03 19.14 2.73
N ARG A 215 -1.01 19.40 4.03
CA ARG A 215 -2.05 20.16 4.74
C ARG A 215 -2.11 21.63 4.30
N ALA A 216 -0.97 22.25 4.03
CA ALA A 216 -0.88 23.66 3.62
C ALA A 216 -1.37 23.93 2.19
N ARG A 217 -1.64 22.91 1.38
CA ARG A 217 -2.19 23.10 0.03
C ARG A 217 -3.63 23.59 0.13
N SER A 218 -3.91 24.72 -0.49
CA SER A 218 -5.29 25.20 -0.66
C SER A 218 -6.06 24.22 -1.55
N VAL A 219 -7.23 23.80 -1.06
CA VAL A 219 -8.17 22.95 -1.79
C VAL A 219 -9.49 23.71 -1.84
N PRO A 220 -10.03 24.00 -3.03
CA PRO A 220 -11.37 24.56 -3.14
C PRO A 220 -12.38 23.58 -2.54
N ASN A 221 -13.26 24.05 -1.65
CA ASN A 221 -14.28 23.19 -1.02
C ASN A 221 -15.23 22.55 -2.04
N ASN A 222 -15.35 23.14 -3.24
CA ASN A 222 -16.21 22.64 -4.31
C ASN A 222 -15.63 21.41 -5.03
N ASP A 223 -14.33 21.12 -4.87
CA ASP A 223 -13.68 19.96 -5.49
C ASP A 223 -13.55 18.81 -4.49
N GLN A 224 -14.64 18.07 -4.30
CA GLN A 224 -14.72 16.93 -3.38
C GLN A 224 -13.68 15.84 -3.71
N GLN A 225 -13.31 15.64 -4.98
CA GLN A 225 -12.28 14.66 -5.36
C GLN A 225 -10.89 15.08 -4.88
N VAL A 226 -10.54 16.37 -5.02
CA VAL A 226 -9.27 16.89 -4.50
C VAL A 226 -9.26 16.84 -2.97
N LEU A 227 -10.39 17.13 -2.32
CA LEU A 227 -10.50 17.05 -0.86
C LEU A 227 -10.31 15.60 -0.36
N LEU A 228 -11.02 14.64 -0.96
CA LEU A 228 -10.85 13.20 -0.68
C LEU A 228 -9.38 12.80 -0.83
N ARG A 229 -8.75 13.18 -1.95
CA ARG A 229 -7.34 12.91 -2.22
C ARG A 229 -6.42 13.52 -1.15
N GLN A 230 -6.71 14.72 -0.66
CA GLN A 230 -5.92 15.35 0.40
C GLN A 230 -6.06 14.56 1.71
N GLN A 231 -7.28 14.23 2.13
CA GLN A 231 -7.53 13.48 3.36
C GLN A 231 -6.86 12.10 3.33
N PHE A 232 -6.96 11.39 2.21
CA PHE A 232 -6.26 10.14 1.99
C PHE A 232 -4.74 10.26 2.20
N LYS A 233 -4.13 11.29 1.61
CA LYS A 233 -2.68 11.50 1.73
C LYS A 233 -2.25 11.83 3.15
N LEU A 234 -3.04 12.63 3.87
CA LEU A 234 -2.79 12.92 5.28
C LEU A 234 -2.89 11.66 6.13
N ALA A 235 -3.89 10.81 5.88
CA ALA A 235 -4.07 9.54 6.56
C ALA A 235 -2.87 8.60 6.38
N PHE A 236 -2.41 8.44 5.13
CA PHE A 236 -1.28 7.57 4.79
C PHE A 236 0.04 8.05 5.40
N ILE A 237 0.33 9.36 5.36
CA ILE A 237 1.54 9.90 6.00
C ILE A 237 1.46 9.79 7.53
N SER A 238 0.27 9.96 8.13
CA SER A 238 0.07 9.69 9.56
C SER A 238 0.31 8.23 9.92
N GLU A 239 0.02 7.29 9.01
CA GLU A 239 0.29 5.87 9.19
C GLU A 239 1.80 5.57 9.21
N LEU A 240 2.57 6.14 8.26
CA LEU A 240 4.03 6.10 8.27
C LEU A 240 4.65 6.79 9.50
N ARG A 241 3.90 7.67 10.14
CA ARG A 241 4.28 8.31 11.40
C ARG A 241 3.94 7.52 12.66
N GLU A 242 3.30 6.36 12.49
CA GLU A 242 2.69 5.58 13.58
C GLU A 242 1.67 6.37 14.43
N ASP A 243 1.16 7.50 13.90
CA ASP A 243 0.09 8.30 14.50
C ASP A 243 -1.27 7.73 14.07
N ARG A 244 -1.59 6.58 14.68
CA ARG A 244 -2.76 5.75 14.32
C ARG A 244 -4.09 6.48 14.51
N HIS A 245 -4.22 7.31 15.54
CA HIS A 245 -5.44 8.08 15.79
C HIS A 245 -5.68 9.16 14.73
N SER A 246 -4.66 9.94 14.37
CA SER A 246 -4.79 10.91 13.29
C SER A 246 -5.04 10.23 11.96
N SER A 247 -4.34 9.11 11.69
CA SER A 247 -4.56 8.32 10.47
C SER A 247 -6.01 7.85 10.35
N LEU A 248 -6.55 7.26 11.42
CA LEU A 248 -7.95 6.81 11.49
C LEU A 248 -8.93 7.96 11.23
N ARG A 249 -8.71 9.12 11.85
CA ARG A 249 -9.54 10.31 11.64
C ARG A 249 -9.56 10.74 10.18
N TYR A 250 -8.39 10.83 9.54
CA TYR A 250 -8.30 11.28 8.15
C TYR A 250 -8.86 10.24 7.17
N TYR A 251 -8.69 8.94 7.41
CA TYR A 251 -9.36 7.91 6.61
C TYR A 251 -10.89 7.97 6.78
N LYS A 252 -11.41 8.16 8.01
CA LYS A 252 -12.86 8.36 8.27
C LYS A 252 -13.40 9.58 7.50
N GLN A 253 -12.64 10.69 7.46
CA GLN A 253 -13.02 11.89 6.69
C GLN A 253 -13.00 11.64 5.17
N ALA A 254 -11.96 11.00 4.64
CA ALA A 254 -11.90 10.63 3.23
C ALA A 254 -13.07 9.72 2.84
N TYR A 255 -13.43 8.78 3.70
CA TYR A 255 -14.54 7.84 3.51
C TYR A 255 -15.89 8.56 3.48
N GLN A 256 -16.12 9.52 4.38
CA GLN A 256 -17.35 10.33 4.36
C GLN A 256 -17.50 11.08 3.03
N ILE A 257 -16.43 11.74 2.57
CA ILE A 257 -16.44 12.43 1.27
C ILE A 257 -16.72 11.44 0.14
N ALA A 258 -16.12 10.24 0.16
CA ALA A 258 -16.36 9.21 -0.85
C ALA A 258 -17.82 8.70 -0.86
N ALA A 259 -18.46 8.61 0.30
CA ALA A 259 -19.85 8.19 0.42
C ALA A 259 -20.80 9.22 -0.19
N ASP A 260 -20.50 10.50 0.00
CA ASP A 260 -21.32 11.63 -0.48
C ASP A 260 -20.98 12.04 -1.93
N LEU A 261 -19.91 11.51 -2.51
CA LEU A 261 -19.45 11.86 -3.84
C LEU A 261 -20.37 11.30 -4.93
N GLU A 262 -20.91 12.20 -5.75
CA GLU A 262 -21.60 11.87 -6.99
C GLU A 262 -20.59 11.82 -8.14
N MET A 263 -20.57 10.70 -8.88
CA MET A 263 -19.63 10.46 -9.97
C MET A 263 -20.38 10.01 -11.22
N LEU A 264 -19.84 10.36 -12.38
CA LEU A 264 -20.29 9.81 -13.67
C LEU A 264 -20.19 8.28 -13.66
N GLU A 265 -21.08 7.60 -14.38
CA GLU A 265 -21.16 6.13 -14.40
C GLU A 265 -19.82 5.43 -14.68
N LEU A 266 -19.02 6.03 -15.57
CA LEU A 266 -17.68 5.59 -15.95
C LEU A 266 -16.73 5.37 -14.76
N PHE A 267 -16.88 6.20 -13.72
CA PHE A 267 -15.99 6.25 -12.54
C PHE A 267 -16.63 5.65 -11.29
N ILE A 268 -17.85 5.13 -11.36
CA ILE A 268 -18.49 4.47 -10.20
C ILE A 268 -17.61 3.31 -9.71
N TYR A 269 -17.01 2.54 -10.63
CA TYR A 269 -16.11 1.45 -10.28
C TYR A 269 -14.84 1.94 -9.56
N GLU A 270 -14.30 3.10 -9.94
CA GLU A 270 -13.19 3.72 -9.22
C GLU A 270 -13.62 4.08 -7.78
N LEU A 271 -14.77 4.74 -7.64
CA LEU A 271 -15.27 5.22 -6.36
C LEU A 271 -15.51 4.07 -5.37
N ILE A 272 -16.16 2.99 -5.79
CA ILE A 272 -16.43 1.84 -4.91
C ILE A 272 -15.14 1.14 -4.48
N ASN A 273 -14.13 1.06 -5.34
CA ASN A 273 -12.82 0.49 -4.99
C ASN A 273 -12.08 1.36 -3.97
N ILE A 274 -12.11 2.68 -4.15
CA ILE A 274 -11.52 3.62 -3.19
C ILE A 274 -12.26 3.56 -1.85
N ALA A 275 -13.59 3.55 -1.87
CA ALA A 275 -14.40 3.41 -0.66
C ALA A 275 -14.12 2.09 0.07
N GLY A 276 -13.95 1.00 -0.68
CA GLY A 276 -13.56 -0.30 -0.15
C GLY A 276 -12.18 -0.29 0.52
N PHE A 277 -11.17 0.28 -0.15
CA PHE A 277 -9.84 0.46 0.42
C PHE A 277 -9.86 1.33 1.69
N LEU A 278 -10.61 2.43 1.69
CA LEU A 278 -10.77 3.29 2.86
C LEU A 278 -11.46 2.55 4.01
N ASN A 279 -12.52 1.78 3.71
CA ASN A 279 -13.22 0.97 4.69
C ASN A 279 -12.27 -0.05 5.34
N TYR A 280 -11.47 -0.74 4.51
CA TYR A 280 -10.43 -1.65 4.99
C TYR A 280 -9.49 -0.96 5.98
N LYS A 281 -8.90 0.18 5.60
CA LYS A 281 -7.96 0.93 6.45
C LYS A 281 -8.59 1.39 7.77
N ILE A 282 -9.85 1.81 7.76
CA ILE A 282 -10.56 2.20 8.99
C ILE A 282 -10.77 0.98 9.90
N CYS A 283 -11.21 -0.15 9.36
CA CYS A 283 -11.39 -1.38 10.13
C CYS A 283 -10.06 -1.88 10.70
N GLU A 284 -9.01 -1.95 9.87
CA GLU A 284 -7.65 -2.33 10.27
C GLU A 284 -7.15 -1.50 11.45
N LEU A 285 -7.19 -0.17 11.33
CA LEU A 285 -6.74 0.73 12.40
C LEU A 285 -7.57 0.59 13.68
N ASN A 286 -8.88 0.39 13.59
CA ASN A 286 -9.71 0.13 14.76
C ASN A 286 -9.32 -1.17 15.47
N PHE A 287 -9.01 -2.24 14.73
CA PHE A 287 -8.51 -3.47 15.35
C PHE A 287 -7.16 -3.25 16.03
N ILE A 288 -6.23 -2.53 15.39
CA ILE A 288 -4.92 -2.20 15.99
C ILE A 288 -5.08 -1.33 17.26
N LEU A 289 -6.07 -0.45 17.28
CA LEU A 289 -6.41 0.40 18.43
C LEU A 289 -7.30 -0.32 19.48
N ASN A 290 -7.46 -1.64 19.37
CA ASN A 290 -8.29 -2.46 20.26
C ASN A 290 -9.77 -2.01 20.34
N SER A 291 -10.32 -1.46 19.25
CA SER A 291 -11.73 -1.04 19.11
C SER A 291 -12.52 -1.86 18.06
N PRO A 292 -12.62 -3.19 18.20
CA PRO A 292 -13.24 -4.07 17.18
C PRO A 292 -14.74 -3.80 16.95
N LEU A 293 -15.46 -3.27 17.95
CA LEU A 293 -16.86 -2.85 17.79
C LEU A 293 -16.99 -1.65 16.83
N GLU A 294 -16.03 -0.72 16.86
CA GLU A 294 -16.00 0.37 15.89
C GLU A 294 -15.71 -0.14 14.47
N ALA A 295 -14.83 -1.14 14.33
CA ALA A 295 -14.57 -1.79 13.04
C ALA A 295 -15.85 -2.45 12.49
N LEU A 296 -16.59 -3.18 13.32
CA LEU A 296 -17.88 -3.79 12.93
C LEU A 296 -18.92 -2.74 12.52
N ASN A 297 -19.05 -1.66 13.29
CA ASN A 297 -20.00 -0.59 12.98
C ASN A 297 -19.64 0.12 11.68
N GLN A 298 -18.35 0.37 11.44
CA GLN A 298 -17.86 0.91 10.19
C GLN A 298 -18.18 -0.04 9.02
N PHE A 299 -17.95 -1.34 9.18
CA PHE A 299 -18.28 -2.31 8.14
C PHE A 299 -19.77 -2.33 7.80
N ARG A 300 -20.65 -2.36 8.81
CA ARG A 300 -22.11 -2.30 8.62
C ARG A 300 -22.53 -1.01 7.91
N LYS A 301 -21.93 0.12 8.28
CA LYS A 301 -22.13 1.40 7.60
C LYS A 301 -21.70 1.33 6.13
N HIS A 302 -20.58 0.66 5.84
CA HIS A 302 -20.11 0.46 4.46
C HIS A 302 -21.08 -0.39 3.63
N SER A 303 -21.55 -1.51 4.17
CA SER A 303 -22.57 -2.31 3.51
C SER A 303 -23.85 -1.51 3.24
N SER A 304 -24.34 -0.75 4.23
CA SER A 304 -25.54 0.08 4.06
C SER A 304 -25.38 1.15 2.97
N ASN A 305 -24.23 1.84 2.94
CA ASN A 305 -24.01 2.96 2.03
C ASN A 305 -23.69 2.51 0.59
N PHE A 306 -22.89 1.45 0.43
CA PHE A 306 -22.36 1.08 -0.88
C PHE A 306 -22.97 -0.19 -1.47
N PHE A 307 -23.41 -1.17 -0.67
CA PHE A 307 -23.95 -2.42 -1.26
C PHE A 307 -25.33 -2.22 -1.88
N ASN A 308 -26.05 -1.19 -1.40
CA ASN A 308 -27.37 -0.80 -1.90
C ASN A 308 -27.31 0.34 -2.93
N ARG A 309 -26.11 0.84 -3.26
CA ARG A 309 -25.95 1.90 -4.25
C ARG A 309 -26.43 1.42 -5.61
N GLN A 310 -27.01 2.32 -6.41
CA GLN A 310 -27.39 2.01 -7.78
C GLN A 310 -26.16 1.53 -8.56
N MET A 311 -26.26 0.31 -9.08
CA MET A 311 -25.32 -0.23 -10.04
C MET A 311 -25.33 0.65 -11.29
N GLY A 312 -24.15 1.13 -11.69
CA GLY A 312 -24.02 1.87 -12.95
C GLY A 312 -24.34 0.99 -14.16
N ASN A 313 -24.51 1.59 -15.34
CA ASN A 313 -24.77 0.84 -16.57
C ASN A 313 -23.51 0.57 -17.41
N TYR A 314 -22.35 1.02 -16.93
CA TYR A 314 -21.09 0.99 -17.66
C TYR A 314 -20.16 -0.15 -17.20
N PRO A 315 -19.53 -0.93 -18.11
CA PRO A 315 -19.54 -0.78 -19.59
C PRO A 315 -20.77 -1.37 -20.27
N SER A 316 -21.49 -2.26 -19.59
CA SER A 316 -22.85 -2.65 -19.92
C SER A 316 -23.59 -3.04 -18.66
N LYS A 317 -24.92 -3.00 -18.67
CA LYS A 317 -25.73 -3.33 -17.49
C LYS A 317 -25.41 -4.73 -16.94
N GLU A 318 -25.27 -5.74 -17.79
CA GLU A 318 -24.99 -7.11 -17.36
C GLU A 318 -23.60 -7.24 -16.73
N LEU A 319 -22.57 -6.65 -17.34
CA LEU A 319 -21.21 -6.66 -16.80
C LEU A 319 -21.11 -5.84 -15.50
N ALA A 320 -21.76 -4.69 -15.43
CA ALA A 320 -21.76 -3.85 -14.24
C ALA A 320 -22.42 -4.57 -13.04
N ILE A 321 -23.48 -5.35 -13.26
CA ILE A 321 -24.08 -6.19 -12.21
C ILE A 321 -23.07 -7.24 -11.73
N ILE A 322 -22.43 -7.94 -12.66
CA ILE A 322 -21.45 -8.99 -12.32
C ILE A 322 -20.27 -8.40 -11.55
N GLU A 323 -19.67 -7.31 -12.05
CA GLU A 323 -18.58 -6.60 -11.40
C GLU A 323 -18.95 -6.12 -9.99
N PHE A 324 -20.19 -5.65 -9.81
CA PHE A 324 -20.67 -5.20 -8.50
C PHE A 324 -20.84 -6.35 -7.50
N GLU A 325 -21.36 -7.50 -7.93
CA GLU A 325 -21.45 -8.69 -7.08
C GLU A 325 -20.06 -9.25 -6.71
N LEU A 326 -19.13 -9.29 -7.68
CA LEU A 326 -17.73 -9.65 -7.43
C LEU A 326 -17.05 -8.67 -6.46
N TRP A 327 -17.30 -7.37 -6.62
CA TRP A 327 -16.78 -6.36 -5.71
C TRP A 327 -17.34 -6.52 -4.29
N LYS A 328 -18.65 -6.75 -4.11
CA LYS A 328 -19.25 -7.02 -2.79
C LYS A 328 -18.61 -8.23 -2.12
N SER A 329 -18.46 -9.32 -2.87
CA SER A 329 -17.78 -10.51 -2.39
C SER A 329 -16.38 -10.14 -1.89
N GLN A 330 -15.56 -9.45 -2.68
CA GLN A 330 -14.22 -9.05 -2.25
C GLN A 330 -14.18 -8.11 -1.05
N GLN A 331 -15.11 -7.17 -0.91
CA GLN A 331 -15.17 -6.29 0.27
C GLN A 331 -15.45 -7.03 1.57
N LEU A 332 -16.22 -8.11 1.50
CA LEU A 332 -16.47 -9.00 2.63
C LEU A 332 -15.26 -9.91 2.95
N LEU A 333 -14.34 -10.07 1.98
CA LEU A 333 -13.16 -10.94 2.10
C LEU A 333 -11.90 -10.21 2.57
N ILE A 334 -11.76 -8.93 2.23
CA ILE A 334 -10.59 -8.08 2.53
C ILE A 334 -9.26 -8.85 2.32
N SER A 335 -8.86 -8.90 1.04
CA SER A 335 -7.64 -9.48 0.45
C SER A 335 -7.65 -11.01 0.19
N PRO A 336 -7.55 -11.47 -1.08
CA PRO A 336 -7.53 -12.90 -1.39
C PRO A 336 -6.20 -13.60 -1.06
N GLN A 337 -5.11 -12.85 -0.91
CA GLN A 337 -3.85 -13.45 -0.45
C GLN A 337 -3.87 -13.82 1.04
N GLN A 338 -4.83 -13.27 1.80
CA GLN A 338 -5.17 -13.73 3.14
C GLN A 338 -6.68 -13.58 3.35
N ASN A 339 -7.41 -14.60 2.93
CA ASN A 339 -8.87 -14.76 2.92
C ASN A 339 -9.54 -14.70 4.33
N ARG A 340 -9.10 -13.74 5.15
CA ARG A 340 -8.98 -13.90 6.60
C ARG A 340 -8.81 -12.60 7.36
N LEU A 341 -8.50 -11.43 6.78
CA LEU A 341 -8.16 -10.27 7.62
C LEU A 341 -9.27 -9.84 8.59
N PHE A 342 -10.53 -9.66 8.16
CA PHE A 342 -11.57 -9.30 9.13
C PHE A 342 -11.91 -10.44 10.09
N ALA A 343 -11.97 -11.68 9.60
CA ALA A 343 -12.30 -12.84 10.40
C ALA A 343 -11.20 -13.20 11.42
N ASP A 344 -9.94 -13.08 11.02
CA ASP A 344 -8.76 -13.31 11.85
C ASP A 344 -8.53 -12.15 12.81
N LEU A 345 -8.72 -10.89 12.39
CA LEU A 345 -8.71 -9.74 13.30
C LEU A 345 -9.83 -9.84 14.34
N PHE A 346 -11.02 -10.30 13.93
CA PHE A 346 -12.11 -10.57 14.88
C PHE A 346 -11.79 -11.75 15.79
N ASN A 347 -11.27 -12.86 15.27
CA ASN A 347 -10.85 -14.00 16.08
C ASN A 347 -9.72 -13.62 17.05
N PHE A 348 -8.81 -12.74 16.64
CA PHE A 348 -7.75 -12.17 17.48
C PHE A 348 -8.34 -11.28 18.59
N ALA A 349 -9.32 -10.44 18.27
CA ALA A 349 -10.04 -9.65 19.26
C ALA A 349 -10.79 -10.53 20.27
N VAL A 350 -11.43 -11.61 19.80
CA VAL A 350 -12.09 -12.61 20.66
C VAL A 350 -11.08 -13.32 21.56
N SER A 351 -9.92 -13.73 21.03
CA SER A 351 -8.85 -14.32 21.86
C SER A 351 -8.28 -13.33 22.89
N ASN A 352 -8.36 -12.03 22.63
CA ASN A 352 -7.96 -10.97 23.55
C ASN A 352 -9.09 -10.52 24.51
N GLY A 353 -10.16 -11.33 24.64
CA GLY A 353 -11.18 -11.14 25.68
C GLY A 353 -12.46 -10.42 25.24
N VAL A 354 -12.65 -10.15 23.95
CA VAL A 354 -13.93 -9.61 23.46
C VAL A 354 -14.99 -10.70 23.42
N ALA A 355 -16.15 -10.45 24.03
CA ALA A 355 -17.27 -11.39 24.04
C ALA A 355 -17.78 -11.66 22.61
N ALA A 356 -17.62 -12.89 22.15
CA ALA A 356 -18.13 -13.31 20.85
C ALA A 356 -19.62 -13.67 20.95
N TYR A 357 -20.48 -12.85 20.35
CA TYR A 357 -21.89 -13.19 20.20
C TYR A 357 -22.13 -13.95 18.88
N ALA A 358 -23.06 -14.91 18.87
CA ALA A 358 -23.44 -15.64 17.65
C ALA A 358 -23.92 -14.70 16.52
N SER A 359 -24.47 -13.53 16.87
CA SER A 359 -24.86 -12.46 15.93
C SER A 359 -23.67 -11.72 15.29
N GLN A 360 -22.46 -11.87 15.84
CA GLN A 360 -21.21 -11.26 15.40
C GLN A 360 -20.23 -12.30 14.84
N ASN A 361 -20.70 -13.52 14.55
CA ASN A 361 -19.86 -14.62 14.07
C ASN A 361 -19.17 -14.27 12.73
N PRO A 362 -17.83 -14.35 12.63
CA PRO A 362 -17.08 -14.14 11.39
C PRO A 362 -17.56 -14.97 10.21
N GLY A 363 -18.10 -16.16 10.48
CA GLY A 363 -18.68 -17.05 9.48
C GLY A 363 -19.77 -16.39 8.64
N ARG A 364 -20.52 -15.41 9.18
CA ARG A 364 -21.56 -14.71 8.42
C ARG A 364 -20.97 -13.87 7.29
N PHE A 365 -19.84 -13.20 7.51
CA PHE A 365 -19.19 -12.42 6.46
C PHE A 365 -18.63 -13.32 5.36
N LEU A 366 -18.08 -14.49 5.73
CA LEU A 366 -17.61 -15.49 4.77
C LEU A 366 -18.76 -16.11 3.95
N GLU A 367 -19.89 -16.40 4.61
CA GLU A 367 -21.10 -16.92 3.96
C GLU A 367 -21.72 -15.88 3.01
N GLU A 368 -21.81 -14.62 3.43
CA GLU A 368 -22.29 -13.53 2.59
C GLU A 368 -21.37 -13.30 1.38
N ALA A 369 -20.05 -13.34 1.58
CA ALA A 369 -19.08 -13.23 0.49
C ALA A 369 -19.23 -14.35 -0.53
N ALA A 370 -19.37 -15.59 -0.05
CA ALA A 370 -19.59 -16.76 -0.88
C ALA A 370 -20.93 -16.68 -1.63
N SER A 371 -21.98 -16.17 -0.99
CA SER A 371 -23.29 -15.96 -1.60
C SER A 371 -23.24 -14.94 -2.75
N HIS A 372 -22.52 -13.84 -2.57
CA HIS A 372 -22.27 -12.87 -3.65
C HIS A 372 -21.46 -13.47 -4.81
N LEU A 373 -20.45 -14.28 -4.52
CA LEU A 373 -19.65 -14.95 -5.55
C LEU A 373 -20.46 -15.99 -6.33
N LYS A 374 -21.25 -16.82 -5.63
CA LYS A 374 -22.22 -17.74 -6.23
C LYS A 374 -23.22 -17.01 -7.13
N LYS A 375 -23.74 -15.86 -6.69
CA LYS A 375 -24.60 -15.02 -7.51
C LYS A 375 -23.87 -14.51 -8.75
N ALA A 376 -22.62 -14.05 -8.63
CA ALA A 376 -21.80 -13.67 -9.77
C ALA A 376 -21.59 -14.83 -10.75
N ASN A 377 -21.27 -16.04 -10.27
CA ASN A 377 -21.14 -17.24 -11.09
C ASN A 377 -22.41 -17.53 -11.90
N SER A 378 -23.58 -17.41 -11.29
CA SER A 378 -24.85 -17.62 -12.01
C SER A 378 -25.10 -16.56 -13.09
N LEU A 379 -24.77 -15.29 -12.83
CA LEU A 379 -24.89 -14.19 -13.79
C LEU A 379 -23.89 -14.33 -14.95
N ILE A 380 -22.65 -14.74 -14.67
CA ILE A 380 -21.62 -15.01 -15.68
C ILE A 380 -22.10 -16.10 -16.63
N ARG A 381 -22.64 -17.20 -16.08
CA ARG A 381 -23.19 -18.31 -16.87
C ARG A 381 -24.35 -17.86 -17.75
N GLN A 382 -25.24 -17.03 -17.24
CA GLN A 382 -26.35 -16.44 -18.01
C GLN A 382 -25.83 -15.58 -19.17
N LEU A 383 -24.86 -14.70 -18.91
CA LEU A 383 -24.23 -13.85 -19.92
C LEU A 383 -23.55 -14.68 -21.03
N LYS A 384 -22.80 -15.72 -20.66
CA LYS A 384 -22.17 -16.65 -21.62
C LYS A 384 -23.20 -17.37 -22.49
N THR A 385 -24.30 -17.82 -21.88
CA THR A 385 -25.39 -18.50 -22.62
C THR A 385 -26.02 -17.57 -23.65
N LYS A 386 -26.30 -16.31 -23.26
CA LYS A 386 -26.82 -15.29 -24.19
C LYS A 386 -25.83 -14.98 -25.31
N ASN A 387 -24.54 -14.85 -24.99
CA ASN A 387 -23.51 -14.55 -25.99
C ASN A 387 -23.32 -15.69 -26.99
N ALA A 388 -23.40 -16.95 -26.55
CA ALA A 388 -23.34 -18.12 -27.42
C ALA A 388 -24.51 -18.15 -28.43
N GLN A 389 -25.71 -17.73 -28.01
CA GLN A 389 -26.88 -17.64 -28.88
C GLN A 389 -26.77 -16.53 -29.93
N GLN A 390 -26.02 -15.46 -29.65
CA GLN A 390 -25.93 -14.27 -30.50
C GLN A 390 -24.79 -14.32 -31.53
N GLN A 391 -24.01 -15.40 -31.62
CA GLN A 391 -22.87 -15.55 -32.56
C GLN A 391 -21.98 -14.30 -32.66
N ARG A 392 -21.65 -13.67 -31.52
CA ARG A 392 -20.83 -12.44 -31.52
C ARG A 392 -19.43 -12.75 -32.05
N GLN A 393 -18.93 -11.89 -32.94
CA GLN A 393 -17.58 -12.00 -33.46
C GLN A 393 -16.53 -11.89 -32.32
N PRO A 394 -15.43 -12.65 -32.39
CA PRO A 394 -14.34 -12.55 -31.43
C PRO A 394 -13.71 -11.15 -31.47
N CYS A 395 -13.24 -10.66 -30.32
CA CYS A 395 -12.56 -9.36 -30.27
C CYS A 395 -11.30 -9.42 -31.16
N SER A 396 -11.17 -8.52 -32.13
CA SER A 396 -9.98 -8.46 -33.00
C SER A 396 -8.76 -7.83 -32.31
N ILE A 397 -8.93 -7.32 -31.08
CA ILE A 397 -7.93 -6.53 -30.34
C ILE A 397 -7.59 -7.24 -29.05
N ASN A 398 -6.29 -7.46 -28.83
CA ASN A 398 -5.77 -8.03 -27.60
C ASN A 398 -5.59 -6.93 -26.55
N LEU A 399 -6.68 -6.61 -25.85
CA LEU A 399 -6.66 -5.62 -24.78
C LEU A 399 -6.12 -6.25 -23.49
N ASP A 400 -4.96 -5.79 -23.01
CA ASP A 400 -4.46 -6.20 -21.70
C ASP A 400 -5.30 -5.56 -20.57
N LEU A 401 -6.25 -6.34 -20.05
CA LEU A 401 -7.10 -5.96 -18.92
C LEU A 401 -6.32 -5.84 -17.59
N ASN A 402 -5.08 -6.32 -17.53
CA ASN A 402 -4.22 -6.24 -16.36
C ASN A 402 -3.21 -5.09 -16.43
N ALA A 403 -3.23 -4.30 -17.50
CA ALA A 403 -2.31 -3.19 -17.69
C ALA A 403 -2.29 -2.24 -16.47
N PRO A 404 -1.11 -1.66 -16.15
CA PRO A 404 -0.96 -0.76 -15.03
C PRO A 404 -1.81 0.50 -15.22
N THR A 405 -2.60 0.84 -14.22
CA THR A 405 -3.49 1.99 -14.25
C THR A 405 -2.86 3.18 -13.53
N ILE A 406 -3.02 4.39 -14.09
CA ILE A 406 -2.50 5.62 -13.47
C ILE A 406 -3.17 5.87 -12.11
N TYR A 407 -4.46 5.55 -12.02
CA TYR A 407 -5.28 5.74 -10.83
C TYR A 407 -5.75 4.41 -10.25
N PHE A 408 -5.99 4.40 -8.95
CA PHE A 408 -6.49 3.26 -8.22
C PHE A 408 -7.93 2.95 -8.64
N GLY A 409 -8.27 1.70 -8.94
CA GLY A 409 -9.63 1.32 -9.37
C GLY A 409 -10.07 1.83 -10.74
N HIS A 410 -9.20 2.53 -11.49
CA HIS A 410 -9.48 2.92 -12.87
C HIS A 410 -9.53 1.70 -13.80
N ARG A 411 -10.38 1.79 -14.82
CA ARG A 411 -10.41 0.80 -15.90
C ARG A 411 -9.20 1.00 -16.82
N PRO A 412 -8.46 -0.07 -17.18
CA PRO A 412 -7.24 0.01 -17.99
C PRO A 412 -7.38 0.77 -19.31
N TRP A 413 -8.56 0.68 -19.94
CA TRP A 413 -8.80 1.26 -21.26
C TRP A 413 -9.16 2.76 -21.25
N LEU A 414 -9.46 3.36 -20.09
CA LEU A 414 -9.96 4.75 -20.03
C LEU A 414 -8.89 5.83 -20.22
N ASN A 415 -7.61 5.48 -20.09
CA ASN A 415 -6.50 6.46 -20.13
C ASN A 415 -5.17 5.83 -20.60
N ASN A 416 -5.23 4.75 -21.39
CA ASN A 416 -4.02 4.15 -21.92
C ASN A 416 -3.68 4.78 -23.28
N GLU A 417 -2.63 5.62 -23.29
CA GLU A 417 -2.22 6.40 -24.46
C GLU A 417 -1.80 5.50 -25.63
N THR A 418 -1.32 4.29 -25.36
CA THR A 418 -0.97 3.31 -26.41
C THR A 418 -2.23 2.79 -27.12
N ILE A 419 -3.24 2.36 -26.35
CA ILE A 419 -4.51 1.84 -26.88
C ILE A 419 -5.29 2.95 -27.61
N LEU A 420 -5.27 4.17 -27.08
CA LEU A 420 -5.88 5.34 -27.73
C LEU A 420 -5.18 5.68 -29.05
N ALA A 421 -3.85 5.58 -29.12
CA ALA A 421 -3.09 5.81 -30.34
C ALA A 421 -3.39 4.76 -31.42
N GLU A 422 -3.45 3.47 -31.05
CA GLU A 422 -3.83 2.38 -31.95
C GLU A 422 -5.23 2.58 -32.57
N MET A 423 -6.16 3.14 -31.79
CA MET A 423 -7.54 3.41 -32.23
C MET A 423 -7.75 4.81 -32.82
N LYS A 424 -6.67 5.49 -33.25
CA LYS A 424 -6.72 6.85 -33.83
C LYS A 424 -7.47 7.86 -32.95
N GLY A 425 -7.41 7.71 -31.63
CA GLY A 425 -8.08 8.57 -30.67
C GLY A 425 -9.58 8.34 -30.49
N ASN A 426 -10.17 7.28 -31.07
CA ASN A 426 -11.60 6.99 -30.93
C ASN A 426 -11.90 6.18 -29.67
N LEU A 427 -12.29 6.88 -28.60
CA LEU A 427 -12.62 6.29 -27.30
C LEU A 427 -13.78 5.27 -27.38
N GLN A 428 -14.80 5.50 -28.20
CA GLN A 428 -15.95 4.61 -28.29
C GLN A 428 -15.58 3.22 -28.83
N LEU A 429 -14.64 3.16 -29.79
CA LEU A 429 -14.12 1.90 -30.31
C LEU A 429 -13.31 1.14 -29.26
N VAL A 430 -12.49 1.86 -28.48
CA VAL A 430 -11.74 1.30 -27.35
C VAL A 430 -12.69 0.70 -26.30
N GLU A 431 -13.75 1.42 -25.94
CA GLU A 431 -14.75 0.97 -24.98
C GLU A 431 -15.54 -0.24 -25.48
N HIS A 432 -15.91 -0.25 -26.77
CA HIS A 432 -16.58 -1.38 -27.39
C HIS A 432 -15.70 -2.64 -27.41
N ALA A 433 -14.43 -2.50 -27.80
CA ALA A 433 -13.46 -3.59 -27.77
C ALA A 433 -13.23 -4.10 -26.34
N ALA A 434 -13.10 -3.20 -25.36
CA ALA A 434 -12.97 -3.55 -23.96
C ALA A 434 -14.19 -4.34 -23.47
N LYS A 435 -15.41 -3.91 -23.80
CA LYS A 435 -16.63 -4.64 -23.46
C LYS A 435 -16.61 -6.07 -24.01
N ILE A 436 -16.29 -6.26 -25.29
CA ILE A 436 -16.24 -7.60 -25.89
C ILE A 436 -15.17 -8.46 -25.20
N CYS A 437 -13.98 -7.89 -24.98
CA CYS A 437 -12.89 -8.57 -24.30
C CYS A 437 -13.29 -9.02 -22.87
N LEU A 438 -14.00 -8.18 -22.11
CA LEU A 438 -14.53 -8.50 -20.79
C LEU A 438 -15.54 -9.66 -20.84
N GLU A 439 -16.49 -9.62 -21.78
CA GLU A 439 -17.51 -10.66 -21.95
C GLU A 439 -16.90 -12.03 -22.32
N GLN A 440 -15.78 -12.03 -23.03
CA GLN A 440 -15.08 -13.26 -23.45
C GLN A 440 -14.18 -13.83 -22.35
N ASN A 441 -13.50 -12.96 -21.60
CA ASN A 441 -12.52 -13.36 -20.59
C ASN A 441 -13.12 -13.67 -19.22
N ILE A 442 -14.40 -13.38 -18.98
CA ILE A 442 -15.02 -13.67 -17.69
C ILE A 442 -15.26 -15.16 -17.48
N GLN A 443 -14.89 -15.67 -16.30
CA GLN A 443 -15.02 -17.07 -15.94
C GLN A 443 -15.68 -17.21 -14.57
N GLU A 444 -16.49 -18.26 -14.40
CA GLU A 444 -17.06 -18.65 -13.12
C GLU A 444 -15.96 -19.19 -12.19
N ASN A 445 -15.97 -18.77 -10.93
CA ASN A 445 -15.04 -19.25 -9.91
C ASN A 445 -15.78 -20.04 -8.81
N TYR A 446 -16.19 -21.26 -9.16
CA TYR A 446 -16.85 -22.17 -8.22
C TYR A 446 -15.91 -22.61 -7.09
N SER A 447 -14.62 -22.76 -7.38
CA SER A 447 -13.63 -23.22 -6.40
C SER A 447 -13.50 -22.28 -5.20
N GLN A 448 -13.41 -20.98 -5.45
CA GLN A 448 -13.31 -19.96 -4.41
C GLN A 448 -14.62 -19.86 -3.62
N SER A 449 -15.78 -19.94 -4.29
CA SER A 449 -17.10 -19.96 -3.65
C SER A 449 -17.22 -21.11 -2.64
N ILE A 450 -16.83 -22.33 -3.04
CA ILE A 450 -16.83 -23.52 -2.19
C ILE A 450 -15.84 -23.38 -1.01
N GLN A 451 -14.64 -22.86 -1.27
CA GLN A 451 -13.65 -22.61 -0.20
C GLN A 451 -14.18 -21.65 0.86
N LEU A 452 -14.90 -20.59 0.44
CA LEU A 452 -15.48 -19.61 1.35
C LEU A 452 -16.61 -20.17 2.20
N PHE A 453 -17.55 -20.92 1.60
CA PHE A 453 -18.58 -21.62 2.37
C PHE A 453 -17.97 -22.64 3.33
N SER A 454 -16.91 -23.34 2.92
CA SER A 454 -16.18 -24.28 3.79
C SER A 454 -15.53 -23.58 4.98
N ALA A 455 -14.92 -22.42 4.75
CA ALA A 455 -14.36 -21.58 5.81
C ALA A 455 -15.45 -21.04 6.76
N ALA A 456 -16.60 -20.64 6.22
CA ALA A 456 -17.76 -20.20 6.99
C ALA A 456 -18.27 -21.32 7.90
N ILE A 457 -18.41 -22.55 7.39
CA ILE A 457 -18.77 -23.74 8.17
C ILE A 457 -17.80 -23.97 9.33
N GLY A 458 -16.50 -23.81 9.09
CA GLY A 458 -15.48 -23.90 10.14
C GLY A 458 -15.76 -22.95 11.31
N GLN A 459 -16.08 -21.69 11.00
CA GLN A 459 -16.46 -20.69 12.02
C GLN A 459 -17.82 -21.01 12.66
N PHE A 460 -18.83 -21.41 11.89
CA PHE A 460 -20.13 -21.78 12.46
C PHE A 460 -20.04 -22.96 13.41
N LYS A 461 -19.21 -23.97 13.12
CA LYS A 461 -18.96 -25.09 14.04
C LYS A 461 -18.29 -24.61 15.33
N ARG A 462 -17.29 -23.72 15.23
CA ARG A 462 -16.58 -23.14 16.39
C ARG A 462 -17.51 -22.42 17.36
N TYR A 463 -18.53 -21.73 16.85
CA TYR A 463 -19.51 -20.99 17.67
C TYR A 463 -20.87 -21.71 17.79
N HIS A 464 -20.92 -23.03 17.57
CA HIS A 464 -22.12 -23.87 17.69
C HIS A 464 -23.36 -23.43 16.88
N CYS A 465 -23.15 -22.74 15.76
CA CYS A 465 -24.18 -22.21 14.86
C CYS A 465 -24.64 -23.26 13.83
N LYS A 466 -25.23 -24.38 14.28
CA LYS A 466 -25.56 -25.54 13.42
C LYS A 466 -26.41 -25.20 12.19
N ARG A 467 -27.44 -24.35 12.34
CA ARG A 467 -28.35 -23.98 11.25
C ARG A 467 -27.64 -23.28 10.08
N PHE A 468 -26.71 -22.38 10.39
CA PHE A 468 -25.90 -21.68 9.39
C PHE A 468 -24.92 -22.63 8.70
N ALA A 469 -24.31 -23.55 9.46
CA ALA A 469 -23.45 -24.58 8.87
C ALA A 469 -24.23 -25.47 7.87
N THR A 470 -25.44 -25.92 8.22
CA THR A 470 -26.29 -26.73 7.32
C THR A 470 -26.66 -25.97 6.04
N LEU A 471 -27.02 -24.68 6.16
CA LEU A 471 -27.30 -23.84 4.99
C LEU A 471 -26.06 -23.70 4.08
N SER A 472 -24.89 -23.48 4.65
CA SER A 472 -23.64 -23.40 3.90
C SER A 472 -23.28 -24.73 3.20
N TYR A 473 -23.55 -25.89 3.82
CA TYR A 473 -23.40 -27.19 3.15
C TYR A 473 -24.30 -27.33 1.93
N LEU A 474 -25.57 -26.93 2.03
CA LEU A 474 -26.50 -26.93 0.91
C LEU A 474 -26.01 -26.00 -0.22
N ASN A 475 -25.49 -24.83 0.13
CA ASN A 475 -24.91 -23.92 -0.86
C ASN A 475 -23.68 -24.51 -1.58
N ILE A 476 -22.83 -25.27 -0.88
CA ILE A 476 -21.69 -25.99 -1.47
C ILE A 476 -22.18 -27.06 -2.46
N ALA A 477 -23.18 -27.85 -2.07
CA ALA A 477 -23.75 -28.88 -2.94
C ALA A 477 -24.29 -28.27 -4.25
N GLU A 478 -25.02 -27.16 -4.16
CA GLU A 478 -25.51 -26.43 -5.34
C GLU A 478 -24.38 -25.92 -6.25
N GLU A 479 -23.27 -25.43 -5.69
CA GLU A 479 -22.09 -25.02 -6.47
C GLU A 479 -21.41 -26.22 -7.14
N TYR A 480 -21.29 -27.37 -6.46
CA TYR A 480 -20.76 -28.60 -7.08
C TYR A 480 -21.64 -29.10 -8.23
N ILE A 481 -22.97 -29.02 -8.10
CA ILE A 481 -23.91 -29.33 -9.19
C ILE A 481 -23.65 -28.39 -10.38
N CYS A 482 -23.49 -27.09 -10.12
CA CYS A 482 -23.19 -26.11 -11.16
C CYS A 482 -21.83 -26.36 -11.82
N PHE A 483 -20.85 -26.81 -11.05
CA PHE A 483 -19.52 -27.21 -11.51
C PHE A 483 -19.49 -28.61 -12.15
N LYS A 484 -20.64 -29.29 -12.26
CA LYS A 484 -20.80 -30.66 -12.82
C LYS A 484 -20.02 -31.75 -12.06
N GLN A 485 -19.70 -31.51 -10.79
CA GLN A 485 -19.08 -32.49 -9.89
C GLN A 485 -20.11 -33.16 -9.00
N PHE A 486 -20.98 -33.98 -9.62
CA PHE A 486 -22.13 -34.57 -8.93
C PHE A 486 -21.75 -35.50 -7.77
N GLY A 487 -20.62 -36.20 -7.86
CA GLY A 487 -20.12 -37.06 -6.78
C GLY A 487 -19.79 -36.29 -5.50
N ASN A 488 -19.23 -35.08 -5.63
CA ASN A 488 -18.90 -34.21 -4.50
C ASN A 488 -20.14 -33.51 -3.92
N SER A 489 -21.23 -33.39 -4.67
CA SER A 489 -22.47 -32.79 -4.20
C SER A 489 -23.30 -33.71 -3.29
N LEU A 490 -23.05 -35.02 -3.34
CA LEU A 490 -23.79 -36.02 -2.55
C LEU A 490 -23.14 -36.29 -1.18
N GLN A 491 -21.91 -35.82 -0.98
CA GLN A 491 -21.15 -35.87 0.27
C GLN A 491 -21.46 -34.64 1.12
#